data_AF-A0A3A8AAR0-F1
#
_entry.id   AF-A0A3A8AAR0-F1
#
_cell.length_a   1.000
_cell.length_b   1.000
_cell.length_c   1.000
_cell.angle_alpha   90.00
_cell.angle_beta   90.00
_cell.angle_gamma   90.00
#
_symmetry.space_group_name_H-M   'P 1'
#
loop_
_entity.id
_entity.type
_entity.pdbx_description
1 polymer ?
#
loop_
_entity_poly.entity_id
_entity_poly.type
_entity_poly.pdbx_seq_one_letter_code
_entity_poly.pdbx_strand_id
1 'polypeptide(L)'
;MSGSEANATAAAAKSEFRSVVGNGRKKSAPRITLRLSEEELNRLQHAAAGMTLSAYMRERLFGKTATLRKVRNPSPVKDQQALARVLGLLGQSEMATSLRTLAYEARCGAILLDDVTYAKIDAACAHVANMRHHLIAALGLIEQSNQ
;
A
#
# COMPACT_ATOMS: atom_id res chain seq x y z
N MET A 1 5.05 -1.74 -68.03
CA MET A 1 5.34 -2.99 -67.31
C MET A 1 6.47 -2.74 -66.33
N SER A 2 6.15 -2.32 -65.10
CA SER A 2 7.07 -2.30 -63.95
C SER A 2 6.27 -1.72 -62.77
N GLY A 3 6.05 -2.49 -61.71
CA GLY A 3 5.41 -1.95 -60.50
C GLY A 3 4.53 -2.87 -59.65
N SER A 4 4.46 -4.19 -59.90
CA SER A 4 3.58 -5.09 -59.12
C SER A 4 4.29 -6.14 -58.24
N GLU A 5 5.62 -6.26 -58.28
CA GLU A 5 6.31 -7.33 -57.53
C GLU A 5 6.82 -6.90 -56.14
N ALA A 6 6.80 -5.61 -55.81
CA ALA A 6 7.33 -5.12 -54.54
C ALA A 6 6.38 -5.33 -53.33
N ASN A 7 5.10 -5.64 -53.54
CA ASN A 7 4.11 -5.72 -52.46
C ASN A 7 3.80 -7.16 -51.99
N ALA A 8 4.32 -8.18 -52.70
CA ALA A 8 4.13 -9.59 -52.33
C ALA A 8 5.14 -10.07 -51.26
N THR A 9 6.37 -9.55 -51.29
CA THR A 9 7.47 -9.99 -50.41
C THR A 9 7.37 -9.42 -48.99
N ALA A 10 6.68 -8.28 -48.80
CA ALA A 10 6.46 -7.68 -47.49
C ALA A 10 5.30 -8.33 -46.69
N ALA A 11 4.42 -9.07 -47.36
CA ALA A 11 3.28 -9.75 -46.73
C ALA A 11 3.68 -11.10 -46.11
N ALA A 12 4.68 -11.78 -46.68
CA ALA A 12 5.16 -13.09 -46.21
C ALA A 12 5.92 -12.99 -44.88
N ALA A 13 6.73 -11.94 -44.68
CA ALA A 13 7.54 -11.76 -43.47
C ALA A 13 6.73 -11.41 -42.19
N LYS A 14 5.46 -11.04 -42.32
CA LYS A 14 4.56 -10.78 -41.17
C LYS A 14 3.75 -12.01 -40.74
N SER A 15 3.76 -13.08 -41.53
CA SER A 15 2.98 -14.30 -41.28
C SER A 15 3.67 -15.24 -40.29
N GLU A 16 5.01 -15.29 -40.29
CA GLU A 16 5.77 -16.27 -39.51
C GLU A 16 5.90 -15.93 -38.01
N PHE A 17 5.56 -14.70 -37.59
CA PHE A 17 5.63 -14.29 -36.18
C PHE A 17 4.31 -14.33 -35.42
N ARG A 18 3.21 -14.74 -36.06
CA ARG A 18 1.85 -14.66 -35.48
C ARG A 18 1.22 -16.03 -35.22
N SER A 19 1.92 -16.93 -34.52
CA SER A 19 1.34 -18.20 -34.08
C SER A 19 1.71 -18.68 -32.68
N VAL A 20 2.52 -17.96 -31.90
CA VAL A 20 2.98 -18.48 -30.58
C VAL A 20 2.06 -18.13 -29.41
N VAL A 21 1.12 -17.19 -29.54
CA VAL A 21 0.18 -16.87 -28.44
C VAL A 21 -1.15 -17.57 -28.68
N GLY A 22 -1.17 -18.87 -28.34
CA GLY A 22 -2.42 -19.59 -28.11
C GLY A 22 -3.22 -18.86 -27.04
N ASN A 23 -4.19 -18.06 -27.46
CA ASN A 23 -5.05 -17.30 -26.56
C ASN A 23 -6.11 -18.25 -25.97
N GLY A 24 -5.65 -19.19 -25.15
CA GLY A 24 -6.51 -20.03 -24.34
C GLY A 24 -7.23 -19.13 -23.34
N ARG A 25 -8.40 -18.61 -23.73
CA ARG A 25 -9.28 -17.86 -22.83
C ARG A 25 -9.55 -18.74 -21.63
N LYS A 26 -8.88 -18.46 -20.50
CA LYS A 26 -9.16 -19.11 -19.23
C LYS A 26 -10.67 -18.98 -19.01
N LYS A 27 -11.38 -20.11 -18.95
CA LYS A 27 -12.84 -20.12 -18.78
C LYS A 27 -13.15 -19.29 -17.53
N SER A 28 -13.92 -18.21 -17.70
CA SER A 28 -14.33 -17.37 -16.57
C SER A 28 -15.01 -18.27 -15.56
N ALA A 29 -14.66 -18.11 -14.28
CA ALA A 29 -15.33 -18.83 -13.21
C ALA A 29 -16.85 -18.59 -13.31
N PRO A 30 -17.68 -19.61 -13.01
CA PRO A 30 -19.13 -19.46 -13.00
C PRO A 30 -19.52 -18.34 -12.03
N ARG A 31 -20.45 -17.48 -12.46
CA ARG A 31 -20.93 -16.31 -11.69
C ARG A 31 -22.37 -16.53 -11.27
N ILE A 32 -22.70 -16.05 -10.08
CA ILE A 32 -24.08 -16.00 -9.58
C ILE A 32 -24.59 -14.58 -9.80
N THR A 33 -25.66 -14.43 -10.58
CA THR A 33 -26.41 -13.18 -10.72
C THR A 33 -27.73 -13.34 -9.98
N LEU A 34 -27.95 -12.53 -8.95
CA LEU A 34 -29.16 -12.55 -8.12
C LEU A 34 -29.88 -11.21 -8.27
N ARG A 35 -31.18 -11.24 -8.56
CA ARG A 35 -32.04 -10.05 -8.48
C ARG A 35 -32.44 -9.87 -7.02
N LEU A 36 -32.21 -8.68 -6.48
CA LEU A 36 -32.55 -8.31 -5.12
C LEU A 36 -33.49 -7.11 -5.18
N SER A 37 -34.50 -7.07 -4.31
CA SER A 37 -35.22 -5.84 -4.02
C SER A 37 -34.37 -4.89 -3.16
N GLU A 38 -34.72 -3.61 -3.11
CA GLU A 38 -33.99 -2.62 -2.30
C GLU A 38 -33.99 -2.99 -0.81
N GLU A 39 -35.10 -3.54 -0.32
CA GLU A 39 -35.25 -4.00 1.06
C GLU A 39 -34.35 -5.20 1.39
N GLU A 40 -34.21 -6.14 0.46
CA GLU A 40 -33.34 -7.31 0.62
C GLU A 40 -31.86 -6.91 0.59
N LEU A 41 -31.51 -5.97 -0.28
CA LEU A 41 -30.17 -5.44 -0.41
C LEU A 41 -29.74 -4.69 0.86
N ASN A 42 -30.62 -3.87 1.44
CA ASN A 42 -30.36 -3.18 2.71
C ASN A 42 -30.17 -4.16 3.87
N ARG A 43 -31.03 -5.19 3.97
CA ARG A 43 -30.88 -6.25 4.98
C ARG A 43 -29.54 -6.99 4.84
N LEU A 44 -29.13 -7.29 3.60
CA LEU A 44 -27.85 -7.91 3.30
C LEU A 44 -26.66 -7.00 3.67
N GLN A 45 -26.74 -5.71 3.40
CA GLN A 45 -25.68 -4.75 3.76
C GLN A 45 -25.54 -4.58 5.27
N HIS A 46 -26.65 -4.46 6.00
CA HIS A 46 -26.63 -4.40 7.47
C HIS A 46 -26.05 -5.67 8.08
N ALA A 47 -26.45 -6.84 7.56
CA ALA A 47 -25.96 -8.11 8.07
C ALA A 47 -24.48 -8.37 7.72
N ALA A 48 -23.95 -7.75 6.66
CA ALA A 48 -22.55 -7.90 6.25
C ALA A 48 -21.56 -7.19 7.20
N ALA A 49 -22.00 -6.26 8.06
CA ALA A 49 -21.23 -5.67 9.16
C ALA A 49 -19.77 -5.27 8.81
N GLY A 50 -19.54 -4.69 7.62
CA GLY A 50 -18.23 -4.25 7.15
C GLY A 50 -17.49 -5.22 6.20
N MET A 51 -18.06 -6.39 5.92
CA MET A 51 -17.60 -7.30 4.86
C MET A 51 -18.21 -6.93 3.49
N THR A 52 -17.55 -7.34 2.40
CA THR A 52 -18.16 -7.21 1.07
C THR A 52 -19.36 -8.16 0.95
N LEU A 53 -20.42 -7.74 0.24
CA LEU A 53 -21.63 -8.56 0.04
C LEU A 53 -21.32 -9.95 -0.53
N SER A 54 -20.32 -10.05 -1.41
CA SER A 54 -19.88 -11.31 -1.99
C SER A 54 -19.17 -12.22 -0.99
N ALA A 55 -18.43 -11.66 -0.02
CA ALA A 55 -17.83 -12.42 1.07
C ALA A 55 -18.92 -12.92 2.03
N TYR A 56 -19.84 -12.04 2.44
CA TYR A 56 -20.94 -12.38 3.33
C TYR A 56 -21.85 -13.47 2.73
N MET A 57 -22.21 -13.36 1.45
CA MET A 57 -23.01 -14.39 0.77
C MET A 57 -22.27 -15.73 0.67
N ARG A 58 -20.94 -15.72 0.45
CA ARG A 58 -20.17 -16.97 0.41
C ARG A 58 -20.07 -17.63 1.78
N GLU A 59 -19.89 -16.85 2.84
CA GLU A 59 -19.86 -17.35 4.22
C GLU A 59 -21.19 -18.01 4.59
N ARG A 60 -22.32 -17.38 4.24
CA ARG A 60 -23.65 -17.94 4.48
C ARG A 60 -23.96 -19.18 3.63
N LEU A 61 -23.53 -19.22 2.35
CA LEU A 61 -23.85 -20.31 1.43
C LEU A 61 -22.92 -21.53 1.54
N PHE A 62 -21.63 -21.31 1.78
CA PHE A 62 -20.61 -22.36 1.77
C PHE A 62 -19.99 -22.63 3.15
N GLY A 63 -20.42 -21.89 4.19
CA GLY A 63 -19.98 -22.09 5.57
C GLY A 63 -18.46 -21.99 5.77
N LYS A 64 -17.95 -22.67 6.79
CA LYS A 64 -16.50 -22.75 7.15
C LYS A 64 -15.65 -23.50 6.11
N THR A 65 -16.24 -24.09 5.08
CA THR A 65 -15.54 -24.88 4.05
C THR A 65 -15.08 -24.03 2.87
N ALA A 66 -15.55 -22.78 2.78
CA ALA A 66 -15.03 -21.84 1.79
C ALA A 66 -13.61 -21.43 2.19
N THR A 67 -12.61 -21.86 1.41
CA THR A 67 -11.26 -21.26 1.45
C THR A 67 -11.43 -19.74 1.35
N LEU A 68 -11.23 -19.05 2.48
CA LEU A 68 -11.21 -17.61 2.56
C LEU A 68 -10.12 -17.16 1.60
N ARG A 69 -10.50 -16.63 0.43
CA ARG A 69 -9.53 -15.90 -0.39
C ARG A 69 -9.03 -14.78 0.51
N LYS A 70 -7.72 -14.78 0.75
CA LYS A 70 -6.99 -13.87 1.64
C LYS A 70 -7.65 -12.49 1.56
N VAL A 71 -8.46 -12.18 2.56
CA VAL A 71 -9.15 -10.89 2.62
C VAL A 71 -8.01 -9.89 2.73
N ARG A 72 -7.86 -9.03 1.72
CA ARG A 72 -6.98 -7.87 1.84
C ARG A 72 -7.52 -7.11 3.04
N ASN A 73 -6.77 -7.16 4.13
CA ASN A 73 -7.18 -6.66 5.44
C ASN A 73 -7.91 -5.32 5.26
N PRO A 74 -9.19 -5.20 5.65
CA PRO A 74 -9.85 -3.91 5.64
C PRO A 74 -9.28 -3.13 6.83
N SER A 75 -8.10 -2.55 6.65
CA SER A 75 -7.46 -1.66 7.61
C SER A 75 -7.27 -0.28 6.96
N PRO A 76 -7.26 0.79 7.75
CA PRO A 76 -7.95 2.03 7.52
C PRO A 76 -7.14 2.89 6.55
N VAL A 77 -7.62 3.03 5.32
CA VAL A 77 -7.00 3.92 4.31
C VAL A 77 -6.87 5.36 4.86
N LYS A 78 -7.82 5.79 5.71
CA LYS A 78 -7.79 7.09 6.38
C LYS A 78 -6.64 7.23 7.38
N ASP A 79 -6.40 6.23 8.22
CA ASP A 79 -5.34 6.27 9.23
C ASP A 79 -3.96 6.20 8.58
N GLN A 80 -3.82 5.40 7.51
CA GLN A 80 -2.58 5.36 6.72
C GLN A 80 -2.28 6.71 6.04
N GLN A 81 -3.29 7.39 5.51
CA GLN A 81 -3.10 8.69 4.86
C GLN A 81 -2.76 9.80 5.87
N ALA A 82 -3.40 9.78 7.04
CA ALA A 82 -3.07 10.68 8.14
C ALA A 82 -1.64 10.47 8.65
N LEU A 83 -1.24 9.22 8.88
CA LEU A 83 0.11 8.85 9.32
C LEU A 83 1.18 9.22 8.27
N ALA A 84 0.92 8.97 6.98
CA ALA A 84 1.82 9.35 5.90
C ALA A 84 1.99 10.88 5.80
N ARG A 85 0.92 11.64 6.04
CA ARG A 85 0.98 13.11 6.07
C ARG A 85 1.81 13.62 7.24
N VAL A 86 1.63 13.06 8.44
CA VAL A 86 2.43 13.40 9.62
C VAL A 86 3.91 13.05 9.39
N LEU A 87 4.20 11.89 8.81
CA LEU A 87 5.57 11.50 8.46
C LEU A 87 6.19 12.45 7.43
N GLY A 88 5.43 12.87 6.43
CA GLY A 88 5.88 13.85 5.42
C GLY A 88 6.20 15.21 6.04
N LEU A 89 5.33 15.72 6.92
CA LEU A 89 5.57 16.97 7.64
C LEU A 89 6.78 16.87 8.57
N LEU A 90 6.96 15.73 9.25
CA LEU A 90 8.12 15.48 10.10
C LEU A 90 9.42 15.41 9.28
N GLY A 91 9.38 14.82 8.09
CA GLY A 91 10.53 14.77 7.18
C GLY A 91 10.87 16.12 6.55
N GLN A 92 9.86 16.97 6.31
CA GLN A 92 10.06 18.35 5.86
C GLN A 92 10.57 19.26 6.97
N SER A 93 10.23 18.95 8.23
CA SER A 93 10.77 19.67 9.36
C SER A 93 12.27 19.38 9.47
N GLU A 94 13.11 20.40 9.34
CA GLU A 94 14.55 20.27 9.58
C GLU A 94 14.87 20.07 11.07
N MET A 95 13.88 19.81 11.92
CA MET A 95 14.02 19.69 13.38
C MET A 95 15.14 18.72 13.79
N ALA A 96 15.27 17.58 13.12
CA ALA A 96 16.33 16.62 13.40
C ALA A 96 17.72 17.17 13.04
N THR A 97 17.81 17.91 11.92
CA THR A 97 19.06 18.56 11.48
C THR A 97 19.41 19.71 12.41
N SER A 98 18.46 20.60 12.72
CA SER A 98 18.66 21.74 13.62
C SER A 98 19.06 21.28 15.03
N LEU A 99 18.41 20.26 15.59
CA LEU A 99 18.76 19.71 16.90
C LEU A 99 20.17 19.10 16.90
N ARG A 100 20.56 18.41 15.82
CA ARG A 100 21.90 17.85 15.68
C ARG A 100 22.97 18.93 15.57
N THR A 101 22.71 19.98 14.80
CA THR A 101 23.62 21.13 14.68
C THR A 101 23.77 21.82 16.03
N LEU A 102 22.66 22.04 16.75
CA LEU A 102 22.68 22.65 18.08
C LEU A 102 23.47 21.77 19.07
N ALA A 103 23.28 20.45 19.06
CA ALA A 103 24.06 19.52 19.87
C ALA A 103 25.57 19.55 19.54
N TYR A 104 25.91 19.68 18.26
CA TYR A 104 27.29 19.77 17.79
C TYR A 104 27.94 21.11 18.19
N GLU A 105 27.28 22.24 17.91
CA GLU A 105 27.75 23.59 18.27
C GLU A 105 27.95 23.73 19.77
N ALA A 106 27.00 23.19 20.54
CA ALA A 106 27.14 23.08 21.97
C ALA A 106 28.42 22.27 22.30
N ARG A 107 28.57 21.05 21.78
CA ARG A 107 29.72 20.18 22.12
C ARG A 107 31.07 20.80 21.78
N CYS A 108 31.13 21.57 20.69
CA CYS A 108 32.32 22.30 20.27
C CYS A 108 32.61 23.57 21.10
N GLY A 109 31.76 23.89 22.07
CA GLY A 109 31.90 25.06 22.93
C GLY A 109 31.45 26.37 22.27
N ALA A 110 30.78 26.31 21.12
CA ALA A 110 30.25 27.50 20.43
C ALA A 110 29.04 28.10 21.18
N ILE A 111 28.36 27.26 21.97
CA ILE A 111 27.26 27.68 22.85
C ILE A 111 27.59 27.20 24.27
N LEU A 112 27.62 28.11 25.24
CA LEU A 112 27.77 27.77 26.65
C LEU A 112 26.46 27.14 27.15
N LEU A 113 26.46 25.82 27.28
CA LEU A 113 25.38 25.01 27.82
C LEU A 113 25.90 24.21 29.01
N ASP A 114 25.01 23.91 29.94
CA ASP A 114 25.27 22.99 31.05
C ASP A 114 25.08 21.53 30.62
N ASP A 115 25.80 20.61 31.26
CA ASP A 115 25.77 19.15 31.00
C ASP A 115 24.35 18.57 31.01
N VAL A 116 23.45 19.12 31.83
CA VAL A 116 22.05 18.68 31.90
C VAL A 116 21.30 19.10 30.63
N THR A 117 21.54 20.28 30.09
CA THR A 117 20.91 20.72 28.83
C THR A 117 21.48 19.96 27.63
N TYR A 118 22.76 19.60 27.62
CA TYR A 118 23.30 18.68 26.61
C TYR A 118 22.55 17.35 26.56
N ALA A 119 22.37 16.71 27.71
CA ALA A 119 21.67 15.43 27.81
C ALA A 119 20.22 15.56 27.33
N LYS A 120 19.55 16.69 27.60
CA LYS A 120 18.18 16.96 27.12
C LYS A 120 18.10 17.10 25.61
N ILE A 121 19.06 17.76 24.97
CA ILE A 121 19.11 17.92 23.51
C ILE A 121 19.34 16.56 22.84
N ASP A 122 20.25 15.75 23.39
CA ASP A 122 20.53 14.40 22.87
C ASP A 122 19.33 13.47 23.02
N ALA A 123 18.67 13.51 24.19
CA ALA A 123 17.41 12.79 24.42
C ALA A 123 16.30 13.23 23.46
N ALA A 124 16.17 14.55 23.19
CA ALA A 124 15.22 15.06 22.21
C ALA A 124 15.50 14.53 20.79
N CYS A 125 16.77 14.45 20.38
CA CYS A 125 17.16 13.84 19.10
C CYS A 125 16.73 12.36 19.04
N ALA A 126 16.98 11.60 20.10
CA ALA A 126 16.61 10.20 20.19
C ALA A 126 15.08 9.99 20.13
N HIS A 127 14.30 10.84 20.82
CA HIS A 127 12.84 10.78 20.77
C HIS A 127 12.29 11.04 19.37
N VAL A 128 12.83 12.03 18.64
CA VAL A 128 12.43 12.30 17.25
C VAL A 128 12.75 11.11 16.33
N ALA A 129 13.91 10.49 16.50
CA ALA A 129 14.28 9.29 15.74
C ALA A 129 13.31 8.11 16.02
N ASN A 130 12.93 7.90 17.27
CA ASN A 130 11.97 6.87 17.66
C ASN A 130 10.56 7.15 17.11
N MET A 131 10.09 8.40 17.19
CA MET A 131 8.81 8.79 16.58
C MET A 131 8.79 8.49 15.08
N ARG A 132 9.87 8.82 14.36
CA ARG A 132 10.01 8.48 12.93
C ARG A 132 9.96 6.97 12.71
N HIS A 133 10.69 6.19 13.51
CA HIS A 133 10.70 4.72 13.39
C HIS A 133 9.30 4.12 13.58
N HIS A 134 8.57 4.51 14.63
CA HIS A 134 7.21 4.03 14.88
C HIS A 134 6.22 4.43 13.79
N LEU A 135 6.33 5.63 13.23
CA LEU A 135 5.47 6.05 12.12
C LEU A 135 5.71 5.24 10.85
N ILE A 136 6.98 4.95 10.51
CA ILE A 136 7.32 4.15 9.33
C ILE A 136 6.85 2.69 9.52
N ALA A 137 6.99 2.16 10.73
CA ALA A 137 6.50 0.84 11.11
C ALA A 137 4.97 0.73 11.04
N ALA A 138 4.25 1.72 11.57
CA ALA A 138 2.78 1.77 11.52
C ALA A 138 2.23 1.83 10.09
N LEU A 139 3.01 2.37 9.15
CA LEU A 139 2.69 2.38 7.71
C LEU A 139 3.03 1.06 7.00
N GLY A 140 3.70 0.11 7.67
CA GLY A 140 4.09 -1.18 7.09
C GLY A 140 5.19 -1.08 6.04
N LEU A 141 5.98 0.00 6.05
CA LEU A 141 7.10 0.22 5.11
C LEU A 141 8.38 -0.50 5.54
N ILE A 142 8.47 -0.89 6.81
CA ILE A 142 9.54 -1.69 7.38
C ILE A 142 8.86 -2.76 8.24
N GLU A 143 9.23 -4.03 8.08
CA GLU A 143 8.79 -5.07 9.01
C GLU A 143 9.35 -4.73 10.39
N GLN A 144 8.46 -4.53 11.36
CA GLN A 144 8.84 -4.57 12.77
C GLN A 144 9.43 -5.97 13.00
N SER A 145 10.75 -6.09 13.13
CA SER A 145 11.38 -7.25 13.77
C SER A 145 10.93 -7.24 15.22
N ASN A 146 9.74 -7.77 15.44
CA ASN A 146 9.11 -7.92 16.73
C ASN A 146 9.93 -8.93 17.53
N GLN A 147 10.73 -8.42 18.47
CA GLN A 147 11.42 -9.19 19.49
C GLN A 147 10.85 -8.82 20.85
#